data_AF-A0AB34ADQ2-F1
#
_entry.id   AF-A0AB34ADQ2-F1
#
_cell.length_a   1.000
_cell.length_b   1.000
_cell.length_c   1.000
_cell.angle_alpha   90.00
_cell.angle_beta   90.00
_cell.angle_gamma   90.00
#
_symmetry.space_group_name_H-M   'P 1'
#
loop_
_entity.id
_entity.type
_entity.pdbx_description
1 polymer ?
#
loop_
_entity_poly.entity_id
_entity_poly.type
_entity_poly.pdbx_seq_one_letter_code
_entity_poly.pdbx_strand_id
1 'polypeptide(L)'
;MKKALLLVTTGLALVLAGCSNSSSSAKSSSNDNNTYNSEMTKGNNAVDDKNYSKAADHFESAVKAKKTSKASASEKQANNLVKGKKLMNQRQFSDAKSALNAAKNQENGNSKMTKRAKTLLSQVKKIQLNRNNFKMDIKNAKSLIKSGNNDQARSLLEQVTKFKGVKGKYYSDLYTQANTLLQSLPETSANSSTDTNSNTDTNNNSSNSSTDTNSSTSSSDDQSDNPAAKGDFDVEKKEVGGKAITDQDIANARQQLTDQGVKTVGAWSDNDIIRAIKNAHADGRTTIKPSDAKVRN
;
A
#
# COMPACT_ATOMS: atom_id res chain seq x y z
N MET A 1 5.49 -24.76 -54.44
CA MET A 1 5.16 -23.36 -54.79
C MET A 1 4.99 -22.57 -53.50
N LYS A 2 5.92 -21.64 -53.23
CA LYS A 2 6.00 -20.88 -51.97
C LYS A 2 5.09 -19.65 -52.08
N LYS A 3 4.10 -19.51 -51.19
CA LYS A 3 3.26 -18.31 -51.11
C LYS A 3 3.91 -17.30 -50.16
N ALA A 4 4.36 -16.18 -50.71
CA ALA A 4 4.77 -15.01 -49.95
C ALA A 4 3.52 -14.16 -49.67
N LEU A 5 3.25 -13.90 -48.39
CA LEU A 5 2.17 -13.06 -47.91
C LEU A 5 2.74 -11.65 -47.67
N LEU A 6 2.32 -10.69 -48.49
CA LEU A 6 2.57 -9.25 -48.32
C LEU A 6 1.64 -8.72 -47.22
N LEU A 7 2.21 -8.21 -46.12
CA LEU A 7 1.46 -7.42 -45.15
C LEU A 7 1.87 -5.95 -45.25
N VAL A 8 0.85 -5.17 -45.64
CA VAL A 8 0.83 -3.72 -45.84
C VAL A 8 1.00 -3.02 -44.49
N THR A 9 2.07 -2.25 -44.34
CA THR A 9 2.26 -1.30 -43.24
C THR A 9 1.64 0.04 -43.64
N THR A 10 0.53 0.40 -43.00
CA THR A 10 -0.09 1.73 -43.10
C THR A 10 0.81 2.74 -42.40
N GLY A 11 1.66 3.41 -43.18
CA GLY A 11 2.44 4.58 -42.75
C GLY A 11 1.57 5.83 -42.72
N LEU A 12 1.52 6.48 -41.56
CA LEU A 12 0.94 7.82 -41.43
C LEU A 12 1.99 8.84 -41.89
N ALA A 13 1.86 9.31 -43.12
CA ALA A 13 2.64 10.40 -43.66
C ALA A 13 2.12 11.74 -43.11
N LEU A 14 2.91 12.40 -42.25
CA LEU A 14 2.76 13.82 -41.98
C LEU A 14 3.71 14.59 -42.88
N VAL A 15 3.16 15.11 -43.97
CA VAL A 15 3.80 16.05 -44.87
C VAL A 15 3.85 17.41 -44.18
N LEU A 16 5.06 17.89 -43.88
CA LEU A 16 5.33 19.31 -43.70
C LEU A 16 6.41 19.70 -44.71
N ALA A 17 5.94 20.14 -45.88
CA ALA A 17 6.76 20.80 -46.89
C ALA A 17 6.74 22.31 -46.61
N GLY A 18 7.92 22.87 -46.37
CA GLY A 18 8.18 24.30 -46.28
C GLY A 18 9.68 24.52 -46.47
N CYS A 19 10.09 24.77 -47.72
CA CYS A 19 11.47 24.92 -48.15
C CYS A 19 12.04 26.30 -47.79
N SER A 20 13.31 26.34 -47.37
CA SER A 20 14.28 27.29 -47.95
C SER A 20 15.69 26.74 -47.82
N ASN A 21 16.39 26.81 -48.95
CA ASN A 21 17.65 26.21 -49.32
C ASN A 21 18.84 26.98 -48.73
N SER A 22 19.72 26.31 -47.99
CA SER A 22 21.12 26.74 -47.84
C SER A 22 22.00 25.50 -47.68
N SER A 23 22.64 25.13 -48.79
CA SER A 23 23.71 24.16 -48.81
C SER A 23 24.91 24.75 -48.07
N SER A 24 25.21 24.21 -46.89
CA SER A 24 26.47 24.44 -46.20
C SER A 24 26.75 23.24 -45.31
N SER A 25 27.61 22.36 -45.80
CA SER A 25 28.33 21.37 -45.01
C SER A 25 29.14 22.07 -43.93
N ALA A 26 28.57 22.22 -42.72
CA ALA A 26 29.28 22.69 -41.53
C ALA A 26 28.62 22.20 -40.23
N LYS A 27 29.25 21.18 -39.62
CA LYS A 27 29.32 20.90 -38.17
C LYS A 27 27.99 20.59 -37.42
N SER A 28 27.68 19.30 -37.32
CA SER A 28 26.57 18.69 -36.56
C SER A 28 26.49 19.01 -35.05
N SER A 29 27.42 19.79 -34.46
CA SER A 29 27.51 19.92 -33.00
C SER A 29 26.55 20.94 -32.35
N SER A 30 25.96 21.87 -33.12
CA SER A 30 25.13 22.94 -32.53
C SER A 30 23.68 22.53 -32.28
N ASN A 31 23.11 21.66 -33.12
CA ASN A 31 21.71 21.26 -32.99
C ASN A 31 21.49 20.22 -31.86
N ASP A 32 22.45 19.31 -31.69
CA ASP A 32 22.41 18.27 -30.66
C ASP A 32 22.50 18.84 -29.23
N ASN A 33 23.30 19.90 -29.04
CA ASN A 33 23.40 20.57 -27.74
C ASN A 33 22.10 21.30 -27.36
N ASN A 34 21.43 21.94 -28.32
CA ASN A 34 20.16 22.61 -28.08
C ASN A 34 19.05 21.59 -27.76
N THR A 35 18.98 20.51 -28.54
CA THR A 35 18.05 19.40 -28.32
C THR A 35 18.28 18.75 -26.95
N TYR A 36 19.54 18.44 -26.60
CA TYR A 36 19.90 17.90 -25.29
C TYR A 36 19.42 18.79 -24.14
N ASN A 37 19.72 20.09 -24.18
CA ASN A 37 19.35 21.03 -23.10
C ASN A 37 17.82 21.17 -22.98
N SER A 38 17.12 21.24 -24.11
CA SER A 38 15.65 21.27 -24.17
C SER A 38 15.05 20.02 -23.52
N GLU A 39 15.48 18.83 -23.95
CA GLU A 39 14.92 17.57 -23.44
C GLU A 39 15.28 17.32 -21.97
N MET A 40 16.48 17.69 -21.52
CA MET A 40 16.83 17.67 -20.09
C MET A 40 15.91 18.58 -19.27
N THR A 41 15.58 19.77 -19.78
CA THR A 41 14.67 20.72 -19.11
C THR A 41 13.26 20.17 -19.02
N LYS A 42 12.72 19.64 -20.14
CA LYS A 42 11.40 18.99 -20.16
C LYS A 42 11.33 17.78 -19.21
N GLY A 43 12.39 16.98 -19.16
CA GLY A 43 12.51 15.86 -18.23
C GLY A 43 12.47 16.32 -16.77
N ASN A 44 13.19 17.39 -16.43
CA ASN A 44 13.17 17.96 -15.08
C ASN A 44 11.79 18.56 -14.71
N ASN A 45 11.13 19.25 -15.64
CA ASN A 45 9.77 19.75 -15.42
C ASN A 45 8.80 18.58 -15.17
N ALA A 46 8.90 17.49 -15.93
CA ALA A 46 8.10 16.29 -15.70
C ALA A 46 8.41 15.61 -14.35
N VAL A 47 9.66 15.70 -13.85
CA VAL A 47 10.01 15.26 -12.48
C VAL A 47 9.28 16.11 -11.43
N ASP A 48 9.18 17.42 -11.65
CA ASP A 48 8.48 18.35 -10.75
C ASP A 48 6.98 18.06 -10.70
N ASP A 49 6.40 17.74 -11.86
CA ASP A 49 5.02 17.27 -11.99
C ASP A 49 4.81 15.84 -11.47
N LYS A 50 5.88 15.17 -11.00
CA LYS A 50 5.90 13.77 -10.56
C LYS A 50 5.45 12.77 -11.65
N ASN A 51 5.51 13.17 -12.92
CA ASN A 51 5.23 12.36 -14.08
C ASN A 51 6.51 11.66 -14.58
N TYR A 52 6.94 10.63 -13.85
CA TYR A 52 8.21 9.95 -14.11
C TYR A 52 8.24 9.15 -15.43
N SER A 53 7.08 8.82 -16.01
CA SER A 53 7.04 8.20 -17.34
C SER A 53 7.45 9.23 -18.40
N LYS A 54 6.78 10.39 -18.40
CA LYS A 54 7.12 11.50 -19.28
C LYS A 54 8.56 11.99 -19.05
N ALA A 55 9.02 12.00 -17.80
CA ALA A 55 10.41 12.34 -17.49
C ALA A 55 11.41 11.33 -18.11
N ALA A 56 11.11 10.02 -18.05
CA ALA A 56 11.94 9.00 -18.66
C ALA A 56 12.04 9.18 -20.18
N ASP A 57 10.92 9.43 -20.87
CA ASP A 57 10.89 9.64 -22.32
C ASP A 57 11.73 10.86 -22.75
N HIS A 58 11.64 11.96 -22.01
CA HIS A 58 12.46 13.15 -22.25
C HIS A 58 13.95 12.91 -21.96
N PHE A 59 14.29 12.23 -20.86
CA PHE A 59 15.69 11.92 -20.57
C PHE A 59 16.28 10.93 -21.58
N GLU A 60 15.50 9.96 -22.07
CA GLU A 60 15.91 9.07 -23.16
C GLU A 60 16.20 9.88 -24.44
N SER A 61 15.33 10.83 -24.77
CA SER A 61 15.53 11.74 -25.91
C SER A 61 16.78 12.60 -25.73
N ALA A 62 17.06 13.08 -24.51
CA ALA A 62 18.30 13.78 -24.18
C ALA A 62 19.53 12.89 -24.34
N VAL A 63 19.47 11.61 -23.92
CA VAL A 63 20.56 10.64 -24.10
C VAL A 63 20.82 10.37 -25.58
N LYS A 64 19.76 10.27 -26.41
CA LYS A 64 19.86 10.10 -27.86
C LYS A 64 20.52 11.30 -28.54
N ALA A 65 20.13 12.52 -28.15
CA ALA A 65 20.75 13.74 -28.68
C ALA A 65 22.21 13.89 -28.23
N LYS A 66 22.49 13.61 -26.95
CA LYS A 66 23.85 13.65 -26.41
C LYS A 66 23.99 12.74 -25.20
N LYS A 67 24.80 11.69 -25.37
CA LYS A 67 25.07 10.73 -24.29
C LYS A 67 25.97 11.32 -23.22
N THR A 68 25.36 11.85 -22.16
CA THR A 68 26.05 12.33 -20.95
C THR A 68 25.75 11.43 -19.77
N SER A 69 26.66 11.38 -18.79
CA SER A 69 26.44 10.65 -17.53
C SER A 69 25.19 11.15 -16.80
N LYS A 70 24.94 12.46 -16.83
CA LYS A 70 23.76 13.11 -16.24
C LYS A 70 22.46 12.64 -16.87
N ALA A 71 22.36 12.65 -18.19
CA ALA A 71 21.13 12.26 -18.90
C ALA A 71 20.85 10.77 -18.70
N SER A 72 21.86 9.91 -18.88
CA SER A 72 21.69 8.46 -18.67
C SER A 72 21.36 8.11 -17.21
N ALA A 73 21.95 8.80 -16.24
CA ALA A 73 21.58 8.62 -14.84
C ALA A 73 20.14 9.05 -14.56
N SER A 74 19.71 10.19 -15.10
CA SER A 74 18.35 10.73 -14.91
C SER A 74 17.30 9.83 -15.56
N GLU A 75 17.56 9.33 -16.77
CA GLU A 75 16.73 8.33 -17.47
C GLU A 75 16.57 7.04 -16.63
N LYS A 76 17.69 6.44 -16.19
CA LYS A 76 17.68 5.24 -15.34
C LYS A 76 16.91 5.47 -14.03
N GLN A 77 17.07 6.65 -13.43
CA GLN A 77 16.38 6.99 -12.19
C GLN A 77 14.86 7.11 -12.39
N ALA A 78 14.44 7.79 -13.45
CA ALA A 78 13.03 7.96 -13.81
C ALA A 78 12.36 6.60 -14.11
N ASN A 79 13.03 5.76 -14.91
CA ASN A 79 12.57 4.40 -15.22
C ASN A 79 12.40 3.53 -13.96
N ASN A 80 13.34 3.61 -13.01
CA ASN A 80 13.23 2.89 -11.75
C ASN A 80 12.09 3.43 -10.86
N LEU A 81 11.78 4.72 -10.89
CA LEU A 81 10.61 5.28 -10.19
C LEU A 81 9.29 4.81 -10.83
N VAL A 82 9.20 4.76 -12.16
CA VAL A 82 8.05 4.19 -12.89
C VAL A 82 7.85 2.73 -12.50
N LYS A 83 8.91 1.93 -12.59
CA LYS A 83 8.91 0.51 -12.21
C LYS A 83 8.51 0.32 -10.75
N GLY A 84 9.08 1.09 -9.84
CA GLY A 84 8.74 1.07 -8.42
C GLY A 84 7.25 1.32 -8.17
N LYS A 85 6.68 2.38 -8.76
CA LYS A 85 5.24 2.70 -8.65
C LYS A 85 4.35 1.58 -9.22
N LYS A 86 4.73 1.00 -10.37
CA LYS A 86 4.00 -0.13 -10.98
C LYS A 86 3.98 -1.34 -10.05
N LEU A 87 5.14 -1.74 -9.53
CA LEU A 87 5.27 -2.88 -8.63
C LEU A 87 4.54 -2.66 -7.29
N MET A 88 4.54 -1.44 -6.76
CA MET A 88 3.69 -1.09 -5.62
C MET A 88 2.22 -1.38 -5.93
N ASN A 89 1.72 -0.91 -7.07
CA ASN A 89 0.32 -1.12 -7.49
C ASN A 89 -0.02 -2.60 -7.68
N GLN A 90 0.94 -3.40 -8.12
CA GLN A 90 0.83 -4.85 -8.24
C GLN A 90 1.04 -5.59 -6.91
N ARG A 91 1.27 -4.87 -5.81
CA ARG A 91 1.59 -5.40 -4.46
C ARG A 91 2.86 -6.26 -4.40
N GLN A 92 3.75 -6.11 -5.38
CA GLN A 92 5.09 -6.72 -5.42
C GLN A 92 6.09 -5.88 -4.62
N PHE A 93 5.90 -5.80 -3.30
CA PHE A 93 6.62 -4.84 -2.46
C PHE A 93 8.13 -5.09 -2.36
N SER A 94 8.59 -6.35 -2.45
CA SER A 94 10.02 -6.64 -2.47
C SER A 94 10.69 -6.03 -3.71
N ASP A 95 10.13 -6.34 -4.88
CA ASP A 95 10.63 -5.82 -6.16
C ASP A 95 10.52 -4.30 -6.24
N ALA A 96 9.43 -3.73 -5.69
CA ALA A 96 9.26 -2.29 -5.57
C ALA A 96 10.38 -1.65 -4.75
N LYS A 97 10.76 -2.24 -3.60
CA LYS A 97 11.89 -1.75 -2.79
C LYS A 97 13.20 -1.81 -3.58
N SER A 98 13.44 -2.88 -4.33
CA SER A 98 14.64 -3.00 -5.16
C SER A 98 14.71 -1.90 -6.22
N ALA A 99 13.64 -1.69 -6.98
CA ALA A 99 13.56 -0.62 -7.98
C ALA A 99 13.73 0.78 -7.35
N LEU A 100 13.08 1.04 -6.21
CA LEU A 100 13.18 2.32 -5.53
C LEU A 100 14.56 2.55 -4.89
N ASN A 101 15.24 1.50 -4.41
CA ASN A 101 16.62 1.61 -3.95
C ASN A 101 17.57 1.93 -5.12
N ALA A 102 17.36 1.31 -6.29
CA ALA A 102 18.11 1.67 -7.50
C ALA A 102 17.91 3.15 -7.86
N ALA A 103 16.67 3.66 -7.83
CA ALA A 103 16.42 5.09 -8.03
C ALA A 103 17.04 5.98 -6.93
N LYS A 104 16.99 5.56 -5.66
CA LYS A 104 17.55 6.31 -4.53
C LYS A 104 19.07 6.44 -4.62
N ASN A 105 19.74 5.35 -4.99
CA ASN A 105 21.20 5.25 -5.01
C ASN A 105 21.81 5.66 -6.36
N GLN A 106 20.99 6.11 -7.32
CA GLN A 106 21.49 6.54 -8.62
C GLN A 106 22.32 7.82 -8.47
N GLU A 107 23.63 7.66 -8.59
CA GLU A 107 24.57 8.77 -8.64
C GLU A 107 24.41 9.58 -9.93
N ASN A 108 24.78 10.86 -9.87
CA ASN A 108 24.65 11.82 -10.97
C ASN A 108 23.21 12.04 -11.48
N GLY A 109 22.19 11.47 -10.83
CA GLY A 109 20.78 11.66 -11.17
C GLY A 109 20.17 12.98 -10.67
N ASN A 110 18.85 13.08 -10.72
CA ASN A 110 18.10 14.23 -10.21
C ASN A 110 17.81 14.06 -8.71
N SER A 111 18.20 15.05 -7.89
CA SER A 111 18.05 14.99 -6.43
C SER A 111 16.58 14.95 -5.97
N LYS A 112 15.65 15.53 -6.73
CA LYS A 112 14.21 15.45 -6.45
C LYS A 112 13.68 14.02 -6.65
N MET A 113 14.18 13.30 -7.67
CA MET A 113 13.88 11.89 -7.86
C MET A 113 14.46 11.02 -6.74
N THR A 114 15.67 11.30 -6.26
CA THR A 114 16.24 10.65 -5.07
C THR A 114 15.36 10.85 -3.84
N LYS A 115 14.92 12.10 -3.57
CA LYS A 115 14.00 12.41 -2.47
C LYS A 115 12.69 11.63 -2.60
N ARG A 116 12.10 11.60 -3.81
CA ARG A 116 10.88 10.84 -4.05
C ARG A 116 11.07 9.34 -3.80
N ALA A 117 12.17 8.76 -4.27
CA ALA A 117 12.47 7.35 -4.06
C ALA A 117 12.53 7.01 -2.56
N LYS A 118 13.13 7.88 -1.73
CA LYS A 118 13.12 7.75 -0.26
C LYS A 118 11.70 7.77 0.30
N THR A 119 10.86 8.72 -0.12
CA THR A 119 9.45 8.79 0.32
C THR A 119 8.68 7.51 -0.05
N LEU A 120 8.81 7.05 -1.29
CA LEU A 120 8.14 5.84 -1.75
C LEU A 120 8.65 4.59 -1.00
N LEU A 121 9.94 4.50 -0.69
CA LEU A 121 10.50 3.41 0.12
C LEU A 121 9.87 3.37 1.51
N SER A 122 9.74 4.52 2.19
CA SER A 122 9.06 4.58 3.49
C SER A 122 7.60 4.15 3.38
N GLN A 123 6.89 4.58 2.32
CA GLN A 123 5.52 4.15 2.07
C GLN A 123 5.43 2.63 1.86
N VAL A 124 6.31 2.04 1.05
CA VAL A 124 6.34 0.59 0.82
C VAL A 124 6.59 -0.18 2.11
N LYS A 125 7.52 0.28 2.95
CA LYS A 125 7.80 -0.36 4.25
C LYS A 125 6.56 -0.34 5.15
N LYS A 126 5.89 0.81 5.28
CA LYS A 126 4.64 0.94 6.06
C LYS A 126 3.54 0.03 5.50
N ILE A 127 3.35 0.01 4.18
CA ILE A 127 2.35 -0.83 3.53
C ILE A 127 2.61 -2.32 3.78
N GLN A 128 3.86 -2.74 3.60
CA GLN A 128 4.26 -4.13 3.80
C GLN A 128 4.05 -4.57 5.25
N LEU A 129 4.40 -3.71 6.23
CA LEU A 129 4.15 -3.96 7.64
C LEU A 129 2.66 -4.16 7.93
N ASN A 130 1.81 -3.20 7.55
CA ASN A 130 0.38 -3.28 7.80
C ASN A 130 -0.26 -4.50 7.14
N ARG A 131 0.13 -4.84 5.90
CA ARG A 131 -0.35 -6.05 5.23
C ARG A 131 0.04 -7.32 5.98
N ASN A 132 1.25 -7.39 6.51
CA ASN A 132 1.68 -8.54 7.30
C ASN A 132 0.87 -8.67 8.59
N ASN A 133 0.60 -7.55 9.26
CA ASN A 133 -0.24 -7.50 10.47
C ASN A 133 -1.68 -7.97 10.15
N PHE A 134 -2.33 -7.43 9.13
CA PHE A 134 -3.69 -7.87 8.78
C PHE A 134 -3.77 -9.34 8.37
N LYS A 135 -2.78 -9.85 7.61
CA LYS A 135 -2.73 -11.28 7.25
C LYS A 135 -2.66 -12.17 8.49
N MET A 136 -1.94 -11.71 9.50
CA MET A 136 -1.75 -12.40 10.75
C MET A 136 -2.99 -12.31 11.64
N ASP A 137 -3.63 -11.14 11.75
CA ASP A 137 -4.92 -10.97 12.42
C ASP A 137 -5.98 -11.89 11.81
N ILE A 138 -6.07 -11.92 10.48
CA ILE A 138 -6.96 -12.83 9.74
C ILE A 138 -6.62 -14.31 10.02
N LYS A 139 -5.34 -14.67 10.05
CA LYS A 139 -4.90 -16.05 10.37
C LYS A 139 -5.29 -16.44 11.80
N ASN A 140 -5.07 -15.54 12.76
CA ASN A 140 -5.39 -15.76 14.16
C ASN A 140 -6.90 -15.85 14.38
N ALA A 141 -7.69 -14.96 13.74
CA ALA A 141 -9.14 -15.02 13.75
C ALA A 141 -9.65 -16.36 13.22
N LYS A 142 -9.11 -16.88 12.09
CA LYS A 142 -9.45 -18.23 11.60
C LYS A 142 -9.16 -19.33 12.61
N SER A 143 -8.08 -19.22 13.39
CA SER A 143 -7.78 -20.19 14.46
C SER A 143 -8.77 -20.09 15.62
N LEU A 144 -9.11 -18.86 16.04
CA LEU A 144 -10.05 -18.61 17.11
C LEU A 144 -11.46 -19.10 16.77
N ILE A 145 -11.91 -18.89 15.52
CA ILE A 145 -13.17 -19.43 14.99
C ILE A 145 -13.22 -20.95 15.14
N LYS A 146 -12.16 -21.65 14.74
CA LYS A 146 -12.08 -23.12 14.84
C LYS A 146 -12.12 -23.62 16.29
N SER A 147 -11.66 -22.81 17.24
CA SER A 147 -11.67 -23.13 18.66
C SER A 147 -12.93 -22.63 19.38
N GLY A 148 -13.91 -22.07 18.67
CA GLY A 148 -15.14 -21.54 19.25
C GLY A 148 -15.02 -20.15 19.90
N ASN A 149 -13.85 -19.52 19.83
CA ASN A 149 -13.57 -18.21 20.43
C ASN A 149 -14.00 -17.05 19.50
N ASN A 150 -15.30 -16.99 19.19
CA ASN A 150 -15.85 -16.12 18.15
C ASN A 150 -15.72 -14.62 18.49
N ASP A 151 -15.85 -14.21 19.75
CA ASP A 151 -15.75 -12.80 20.13
C ASP A 151 -14.33 -12.25 19.96
N GLN A 152 -13.32 -13.05 20.29
CA GLN A 152 -11.92 -12.70 20.06
C GLN A 152 -11.59 -12.64 18.56
N ALA A 153 -12.12 -13.59 17.79
CA ALA A 153 -12.00 -13.56 16.34
C ALA A 153 -12.64 -12.29 15.75
N ARG A 154 -13.85 -11.94 16.20
CA ARG A 154 -14.58 -10.73 15.81
C ARG A 154 -13.73 -9.47 16.06
N SER A 155 -13.15 -9.33 17.25
CA SER A 155 -12.30 -8.17 17.57
C SER A 155 -11.11 -8.02 16.62
N LEU A 156 -10.43 -9.12 16.26
CA LEU A 156 -9.30 -9.08 15.31
C LEU A 156 -9.77 -8.72 13.89
N LEU A 157 -10.89 -9.29 13.45
CA LEU A 157 -11.43 -9.02 12.12
C LEU A 157 -11.92 -7.58 12.00
N GLU A 158 -12.56 -7.04 13.05
CA GLU A 158 -12.96 -5.63 13.13
C GLU A 158 -11.76 -4.68 13.13
N GLN A 159 -10.66 -5.04 13.78
CA GLN A 159 -9.43 -4.26 13.71
C GLN A 159 -8.92 -4.12 12.27
N VAL A 160 -9.01 -5.18 11.46
CA VAL A 160 -8.67 -5.13 10.05
C VAL A 160 -9.72 -4.31 9.27
N THR A 161 -11.01 -4.61 9.42
CA THR A 161 -12.06 -4.02 8.57
C THR A 161 -12.34 -2.55 8.87
N LYS A 162 -12.09 -2.08 10.09
CA LYS A 162 -12.24 -0.68 10.51
C LYS A 162 -10.95 0.13 10.30
N PHE A 163 -9.84 -0.48 9.90
CA PHE A 163 -8.60 0.25 9.65
C PHE A 163 -8.75 1.29 8.53
N LYS A 164 -8.28 2.51 8.79
CA LYS A 164 -8.43 3.63 7.85
C LYS A 164 -7.74 3.33 6.52
N GLY A 165 -8.52 3.39 5.43
CA GLY A 165 -8.02 3.12 4.08
C GLY A 165 -7.82 1.63 3.76
N VAL A 166 -8.32 0.71 4.59
CA VAL A 166 -8.22 -0.75 4.32
C VAL A 166 -8.98 -1.17 3.05
N LYS A 167 -10.02 -0.43 2.66
CA LYS A 167 -10.73 -0.61 1.39
C LYS A 167 -9.89 -0.17 0.17
N GLY A 168 -8.79 0.56 0.40
CA GLY A 168 -7.90 1.05 -0.64
C GLY A 168 -7.09 -0.06 -1.32
N LYS A 169 -6.54 0.25 -2.50
CA LYS A 169 -5.90 -0.71 -3.42
C LYS A 169 -4.83 -1.63 -2.80
N TYR A 170 -4.13 -1.15 -1.78
CA TYR A 170 -3.04 -1.88 -1.15
C TYR A 170 -3.50 -2.87 -0.09
N TYR A 171 -4.76 -2.82 0.34
CA TYR A 171 -5.28 -3.64 1.43
C TYR A 171 -6.63 -4.29 1.12
N SER A 172 -7.26 -3.94 -0.01
CA SER A 172 -8.61 -4.38 -0.37
C SER A 172 -8.80 -5.90 -0.34
N ASP A 173 -7.79 -6.68 -0.74
CA ASP A 173 -7.80 -8.14 -0.67
C ASP A 173 -7.87 -8.68 0.76
N LEU A 174 -7.25 -7.98 1.71
CA LEU A 174 -7.26 -8.33 3.13
C LEU A 174 -8.56 -7.85 3.80
N TYR A 175 -9.07 -6.67 3.41
CA TYR A 175 -10.40 -6.20 3.82
C TYR A 175 -11.47 -7.22 3.44
N THR A 176 -11.52 -7.65 2.18
CA THR A 176 -12.52 -8.62 1.72
C THR A 176 -12.43 -9.92 2.53
N GLN A 177 -11.22 -10.47 2.72
CA GLN A 177 -11.04 -11.67 3.53
C GLN A 177 -11.51 -11.50 4.98
N ALA A 178 -11.14 -10.40 5.62
CA ALA A 178 -11.54 -10.15 7.01
C ALA A 178 -13.05 -9.93 7.13
N ASN A 179 -13.64 -9.17 6.22
CA ASN A 179 -15.07 -8.85 6.21
C ASN A 179 -15.93 -10.09 5.94
N THR A 180 -15.51 -10.98 5.02
CA THR A 180 -16.19 -12.25 4.78
C THR A 180 -16.17 -13.14 6.03
N LEU A 181 -15.03 -13.24 6.73
CA LEU A 181 -14.98 -13.99 7.98
C LEU A 181 -15.85 -13.36 9.07
N LEU A 182 -15.84 -12.02 9.15
CA LEU A 182 -16.62 -11.28 10.14
C LEU A 182 -18.13 -11.53 9.98
N GLN A 183 -18.61 -11.57 8.74
CA GLN A 183 -20.01 -11.89 8.41
C GLN A 183 -20.38 -13.36 8.61
N SER A 184 -19.39 -14.26 8.63
CA SER A 184 -19.63 -15.69 8.89
C SER A 184 -19.74 -16.04 10.37
N LEU A 185 -19.37 -15.11 11.26
CA LEU A 185 -19.49 -15.30 12.69
C LEU A 185 -20.95 -15.16 13.12
N PRO A 186 -21.46 -16.01 14.03
CA PRO A 186 -22.78 -15.81 14.61
C PRO A 186 -22.85 -14.42 15.24
N GLU A 187 -23.99 -13.76 15.11
CA GLU A 187 -24.25 -12.49 15.80
C GLU A 187 -23.91 -12.66 17.28
N THR A 188 -23.19 -11.69 17.84
CA THR A 188 -22.97 -11.66 19.28
C THR A 188 -24.33 -11.76 19.93
N SER A 189 -24.53 -12.79 20.77
CA SER A 189 -25.63 -12.80 21.72
C SER A 189 -25.44 -11.56 22.58
N ALA A 190 -26.10 -10.47 22.19
CA ALA A 190 -26.24 -9.31 23.04
C ALA A 190 -26.76 -9.88 24.35
N ASN A 191 -25.99 -9.69 25.42
CA ASN A 191 -26.49 -9.89 26.75
C ASN A 191 -27.68 -8.93 26.84
N SER A 192 -28.87 -9.49 26.60
CA SER A 192 -30.13 -8.78 26.72
C SER A 192 -30.14 -8.34 28.16
N SER A 193 -29.93 -7.04 28.37
CA SER A 193 -30.35 -6.43 29.62
C SER A 193 -31.83 -6.74 29.69
N THR A 194 -32.18 -7.63 30.59
CA THR A 194 -33.53 -7.93 31.01
C THR A 194 -34.15 -6.62 31.50
N ASP A 195 -34.83 -5.90 30.61
CA ASP A 195 -35.93 -5.05 31.04
C ASP A 195 -37.19 -5.91 31.00
N THR A 196 -37.66 -6.16 32.20
CA THR A 196 -38.93 -6.81 32.48
C THR A 196 -40.07 -5.93 32.01
N ASN A 197 -41.09 -6.59 31.47
CA ASN A 197 -42.50 -6.17 31.36
C ASN A 197 -42.93 -5.44 30.07
N SER A 198 -43.61 -6.16 29.16
CA SER A 198 -45.08 -6.23 29.24
C SER A 198 -45.62 -7.32 28.33
N ASN A 199 -46.48 -8.12 28.94
CA ASN A 199 -47.34 -9.13 28.36
C ASN A 199 -48.30 -8.54 27.32
N THR A 200 -48.47 -9.19 26.17
CA THR A 200 -49.76 -9.43 25.51
C THR A 200 -49.58 -10.44 24.37
N ASP A 201 -50.12 -11.64 24.58
CA ASP A 201 -50.45 -12.62 23.56
C ASP A 201 -51.37 -12.03 22.48
N THR A 202 -51.20 -12.45 21.22
CA THR A 202 -52.28 -13.00 20.35
C THR A 202 -51.70 -13.63 19.07
N ASN A 203 -52.07 -14.90 18.89
CA ASN A 203 -52.01 -15.77 17.70
C ASN A 203 -52.16 -15.07 16.33
N ASN A 204 -51.47 -15.53 15.26
CA ASN A 204 -51.83 -16.71 14.44
C ASN A 204 -51.11 -16.74 13.06
N ASN A 205 -50.83 -17.96 12.60
CA ASN A 205 -50.83 -18.45 11.22
C ASN A 205 -49.62 -18.29 10.25
N SER A 206 -48.90 -19.41 10.11
CA SER A 206 -48.46 -20.14 8.90
C SER A 206 -48.46 -19.46 7.51
N SER A 207 -47.29 -19.48 6.84
CA SER A 207 -46.98 -20.26 5.61
C SER A 207 -46.16 -19.53 4.52
N ASN A 208 -45.07 -20.21 4.12
CA ASN A 208 -44.56 -20.44 2.76
C ASN A 208 -43.60 -19.47 2.01
N SER A 209 -42.44 -20.06 1.65
CA SER A 209 -41.70 -20.03 0.36
C SER A 209 -40.89 -18.80 -0.13
N SER A 210 -39.57 -19.03 -0.16
CA SER A 210 -38.59 -18.89 -1.26
C SER A 210 -38.24 -17.54 -1.93
N THR A 211 -36.92 -17.29 -1.91
CA THR A 211 -36.03 -16.71 -2.96
C THR A 211 -36.39 -15.39 -3.64
N ASP A 212 -35.54 -14.36 -3.51
CA ASP A 212 -34.47 -14.12 -4.49
C ASP A 212 -33.56 -12.92 -4.15
N THR A 213 -32.31 -13.07 -4.55
CA THR A 213 -31.22 -12.09 -4.60
C THR A 213 -31.55 -10.84 -5.43
N ASN A 214 -31.16 -9.65 -4.95
CA ASN A 214 -30.60 -8.65 -5.85
C ASN A 214 -29.58 -7.73 -5.17
N SER A 215 -28.35 -7.83 -5.65
CA SER A 215 -27.23 -6.93 -5.40
C SER A 215 -27.46 -5.65 -6.20
N SER A 216 -27.37 -4.49 -5.56
CA SER A 216 -27.29 -3.21 -6.29
C SER A 216 -26.28 -2.30 -5.62
N THR A 217 -25.10 -2.36 -6.20
CA THR A 217 -23.97 -1.46 -6.08
C THR A 217 -24.36 -0.02 -6.40
N SER A 218 -24.10 0.92 -5.48
CA SER A 218 -23.83 2.34 -5.78
C SER A 218 -23.35 3.04 -4.51
N SER A 219 -22.04 3.29 -4.40
CA SER A 219 -21.51 4.41 -3.61
C SER A 219 -20.14 4.76 -4.19
N SER A 220 -20.16 5.82 -4.99
CA SER A 220 -19.01 6.57 -5.46
C SER A 220 -18.29 7.19 -4.26
N ASP A 221 -17.30 6.49 -3.73
CA ASP A 221 -16.42 7.04 -2.69
C ASP A 221 -15.30 7.83 -3.37
N ASP A 222 -15.49 9.15 -3.48
CA ASP A 222 -14.41 10.09 -3.76
C ASP A 222 -13.23 9.84 -2.79
N GLN A 223 -12.07 9.53 -3.35
CA GLN A 223 -10.85 9.14 -2.63
C GLN A 223 -9.85 10.30 -2.47
N SER A 224 -10.26 11.53 -2.79
CA SER A 224 -9.42 12.73 -2.74
C SER A 224 -8.85 13.04 -1.35
N ASP A 225 -9.55 12.63 -0.28
CA ASP A 225 -9.17 12.85 1.11
C ASP A 225 -8.52 11.63 1.79
N ASN A 226 -8.08 10.63 1.02
CA ASN A 226 -7.37 9.48 1.58
C ASN A 226 -6.05 9.92 2.24
N PRO A 227 -5.87 9.73 3.55
CA PRO A 227 -4.66 10.16 4.24
C PRO A 227 -3.39 9.36 3.88
N ALA A 228 -3.52 8.22 3.20
CA ALA A 228 -2.41 7.55 2.53
C ALA A 228 -1.83 8.39 1.36
N ALA A 229 -2.53 9.43 0.91
CA ALA A 229 -2.07 10.39 -0.10
C ALA A 229 -1.10 11.44 0.47
N LYS A 230 -1.08 11.70 1.78
CA LYS A 230 -0.20 12.72 2.41
C LYS A 230 0.65 12.23 3.60
N GLY A 231 0.67 10.94 3.90
CA GLY A 231 1.84 10.31 4.50
C GLY A 231 2.03 10.48 6.01
N ASP A 232 0.96 10.58 6.79
CA ASP A 232 1.12 10.76 8.24
C ASP A 232 0.12 9.93 9.05
N PHE A 233 0.41 8.64 9.32
CA PHE A 233 -0.32 7.86 10.34
C PHE A 233 0.59 6.82 11.01
N ASP A 234 0.19 6.47 12.23
CA ASP A 234 0.99 6.30 13.43
C ASP A 234 1.84 5.02 13.48
N VAL A 235 3.15 5.20 13.62
CA VAL A 235 4.01 4.20 14.25
C VAL A 235 3.84 4.44 15.74
N GLU A 236 3.47 3.43 16.52
CA GLU A 236 3.44 3.58 17.98
C GLU A 236 4.81 4.10 18.41
N LYS A 237 4.84 5.28 19.03
CA LYS A 237 6.08 5.81 19.58
C LYS A 237 6.66 4.72 20.49
N LYS A 238 7.91 4.32 20.24
CA LYS A 238 8.66 3.35 21.07
C LYS A 238 8.99 3.98 22.43
N GLU A 239 7.96 4.40 23.15
CA GLU A 239 8.07 5.06 24.44
C GLU A 239 6.81 4.80 25.26
N VAL A 240 7.00 4.53 26.55
CA VAL A 240 5.94 4.39 27.54
C VAL A 240 6.40 5.02 28.84
N GLY A 241 5.58 5.90 29.44
CA GLY A 241 5.93 6.58 30.69
C GLY A 241 7.22 7.40 30.64
N GLY A 242 7.55 8.01 29.48
CA GLY A 242 8.78 8.79 29.31
C GLY A 242 10.05 7.97 29.08
N LYS A 243 9.95 6.63 28.99
CA LYS A 243 11.08 5.72 28.75
C LYS A 243 10.95 5.05 27.40
N ALA A 244 12.06 4.93 26.68
CA ALA A 244 12.09 4.24 25.40
C ALA A 244 11.78 2.73 25.57
N ILE A 245 10.93 2.18 24.70
CA ILE A 245 10.66 0.74 24.61
C ILE A 245 11.76 0.12 23.76
N THR A 246 12.55 -0.76 24.36
CA THR A 246 13.69 -1.43 23.73
C THR A 246 13.28 -2.73 23.02
N ASP A 247 14.16 -3.27 22.20
CA ASP A 247 13.94 -4.58 21.57
C ASP A 247 13.93 -5.72 22.61
N GLN A 248 14.62 -5.54 23.75
CA GLN A 248 14.55 -6.46 24.89
C GLN A 248 13.17 -6.45 25.55
N ASP A 249 12.54 -5.28 25.69
CA ASP A 249 11.18 -5.18 26.24
C ASP A 249 10.17 -5.89 25.34
N ILE A 250 10.34 -5.78 24.02
CA ILE A 250 9.54 -6.51 23.04
C ILE A 250 9.74 -8.02 23.16
N ALA A 251 10.99 -8.49 23.31
CA ALA A 251 11.28 -9.91 23.50
C ALA A 251 10.69 -10.45 24.82
N ASN A 252 10.82 -9.71 25.91
CA ASN A 252 10.26 -10.06 27.22
C ASN A 252 8.73 -10.13 27.16
N ALA A 253 8.08 -9.16 26.52
CA ALA A 253 6.64 -9.13 26.35
C ALA A 253 6.14 -10.34 25.51
N ARG A 254 6.89 -10.72 24.47
CA ARG A 254 6.62 -11.96 23.72
C ARG A 254 6.75 -13.19 24.60
N GLN A 255 7.77 -13.26 25.44
CA GLN A 255 7.94 -14.37 26.37
C GLN A 255 6.77 -14.45 27.36
N GLN A 256 6.35 -13.31 27.94
CA GLN A 256 5.19 -13.25 28.85
C GLN A 256 3.91 -13.83 28.21
N LEU A 257 3.65 -13.52 26.95
CA LEU A 257 2.50 -14.09 26.24
C LEU A 257 2.68 -15.60 26.02
N THR A 258 3.90 -16.05 25.73
CA THR A 258 4.21 -17.48 25.53
C THR A 258 3.99 -18.26 26.81
N ASP A 259 4.44 -17.72 27.95
CA ASP A 259 4.28 -18.29 29.29
C ASP A 259 2.80 -18.35 29.72
N GLN A 260 1.98 -17.41 29.22
CA GLN A 260 0.52 -17.43 29.36
C GLN A 260 -0.17 -18.44 28.43
N GLY A 261 0.60 -19.26 27.70
CA GLY A 261 0.07 -20.30 26.80
C GLY A 261 -0.34 -19.79 25.42
N VAL A 262 -0.01 -18.55 25.05
CA VAL A 262 -0.30 -18.02 23.71
C VAL A 262 0.63 -18.70 22.70
N LYS A 263 0.08 -19.61 21.90
CA LYS A 263 0.87 -20.36 20.89
C LYS A 263 1.20 -19.55 19.63
N THR A 264 0.61 -18.36 19.49
CA THR A 264 0.71 -17.50 18.29
C THR A 264 1.53 -16.23 18.53
N VAL A 265 2.38 -16.18 19.56
CA VAL A 265 3.20 -14.99 19.86
C VAL A 265 4.14 -14.62 18.71
N GLY A 266 4.76 -15.61 18.08
CA GLY A 266 5.60 -15.39 16.90
C GLY A 266 4.82 -14.84 15.70
N ALA A 267 3.48 -14.87 15.76
CA ALA A 267 2.65 -14.18 14.80
C ALA A 267 2.75 -12.67 15.04
N TRP A 268 2.53 -12.15 16.25
CA TRP A 268 2.38 -10.71 16.55
C TRP A 268 3.51 -9.82 16.02
N SER A 269 3.19 -8.63 15.50
CA SER A 269 4.21 -7.66 15.08
C SER A 269 4.80 -6.89 16.27
N ASP A 270 5.99 -6.31 16.10
CA ASP A 270 6.60 -5.48 17.15
C ASP A 270 5.71 -4.30 17.53
N ASN A 271 4.94 -3.73 16.59
CA ASN A 271 4.01 -2.64 16.87
C ASN A 271 2.83 -3.10 17.76
N ASP A 272 2.40 -4.36 17.63
CA ASP A 272 1.34 -4.94 18.47
C ASP A 272 1.87 -5.26 19.87
N ILE A 273 3.12 -5.71 19.96
CA ILE A 273 3.80 -5.91 21.24
C ILE A 273 4.05 -4.56 21.93
N ILE A 274 4.50 -3.53 21.21
CA ILE A 274 4.65 -2.16 21.72
C ILE A 274 3.31 -1.62 22.22
N ARG A 275 2.23 -1.81 21.46
CA ARG A 275 0.87 -1.40 21.88
C ARG A 275 0.42 -2.14 23.12
N ALA A 276 0.68 -3.45 23.20
CA ALA A 276 0.37 -4.27 24.36
C ALA A 276 1.14 -3.83 25.61
N ILE A 277 2.43 -3.49 25.46
CA ILE A 277 3.25 -2.91 26.54
C ILE A 277 2.65 -1.59 27.03
N LYS A 278 2.28 -0.69 26.12
CA LYS A 278 1.67 0.60 26.46
C LYS A 278 0.33 0.44 27.17
N ASN A 279 -0.51 -0.46 26.69
CA ASN A 279 -1.82 -0.72 27.28
C ASN A 279 -1.71 -1.39 28.65
N ALA A 280 -0.80 -2.35 28.83
CA ALA A 280 -0.53 -2.94 30.13
C ALA A 280 -0.05 -1.87 31.12
N HIS A 281 0.89 -1.01 30.72
CA HIS A 281 1.37 0.09 31.55
C HIS A 281 0.27 1.08 31.92
N ALA A 282 -0.61 1.45 30.97
CA ALA A 282 -1.75 2.31 31.24
C ALA A 282 -2.71 1.70 32.28
N ASP A 283 -2.77 0.37 32.37
CA ASP A 283 -3.53 -0.36 33.39
C ASP A 283 -2.72 -0.61 34.68
N GLY A 284 -1.56 0.02 34.85
CA GLY A 284 -0.68 -0.17 36.02
C GLY A 284 -0.01 -1.54 36.08
N ARG A 285 0.06 -2.27 34.96
CA ARG A 285 0.64 -3.62 34.87
C ARG A 285 1.95 -3.60 34.09
N THR A 286 2.88 -4.46 34.50
CA THR A 286 4.13 -4.75 33.78
C THR A 286 4.06 -6.03 32.95
N THR A 287 3.07 -6.89 33.22
CA THR A 287 2.80 -8.11 32.45
C THR A 287 1.72 -7.84 31.40
N ILE A 288 2.05 -8.06 30.14
CA ILE A 288 1.10 -7.92 29.02
C ILE A 288 0.19 -9.13 28.94
N LYS A 289 -1.06 -8.93 28.53
CA LYS A 289 -2.06 -9.98 28.27
C LYS A 289 -2.45 -9.98 26.79
N PRO A 290 -3.02 -11.09 26.27
CA PRO A 290 -3.48 -11.15 24.87
C PRO A 290 -4.46 -10.02 24.50
N SER A 291 -5.29 -9.58 25.45
CA SER A 291 -6.25 -8.49 25.26
C SER A 291 -5.61 -7.11 25.10
N ASP A 292 -4.33 -6.95 25.43
CA ASP A 292 -3.64 -5.66 25.43
C ASP A 292 -3.21 -5.24 24.00
N ALA A 293 -3.27 -6.11 23.00
CA ALA A 293 -2.99 -5.75 21.60
C ALA A 293 -4.02 -4.80 20.96
N LYS A 294 -5.16 -4.58 21.62
CA LYS A 294 -6.24 -3.73 21.11
C LYS A 294 -5.81 -2.27 20.99
N VAL A 295 -6.42 -1.54 20.06
CA VAL A 295 -6.30 -0.08 20.02
C VAL A 295 -7.19 0.50 21.13
N ARG A 296 -6.63 1.36 21.99
CA ARG A 296 -7.39 2.15 22.94
C ARG A 296 -7.60 3.55 22.36
N ASN A 297 -8.82 4.07 22.48
CA ASN A 297 -9.16 5.45 22.11
C ASN A 297 -8.68 6.42 23.18
#